data_AF-A0AAV3R2M9-F1
#
_entry.id   AF-A0AAV3R2M9-F1
#
_cell.length_a   1.000
_cell.length_b   1.000
_cell.length_c   1.000
_cell.angle_alpha   90.00
_cell.angle_beta   90.00
_cell.angle_gamma   90.00
#
_symmetry.space_group_name_H-M   'P 1'
#
loop_
_entity.id
_entity.type
_entity.pdbx_description
1 polymer ?
#
loop_
_entity_poly.entity_id
_entity_poly.type
_entity_poly.pdbx_seq_one_letter_code
_entity_poly.pdbx_strand_id
1 'polypeptide(L)'
;MEAINGARKANSSKATILALGKAFPPQVVMQDLLVDGYFKNTNCEDPRLREKLTRLCKTTTVKTRYVVMSEEILKKYPELTVEGVPTLKQRLNICNKAVTELAIEASQNCIKKWGRPMSDITHLVYVSSSDVRLPGGDLHLASGLGLNTDVRRVSIYFSGCSGGGAGLRVAKDIAENNPGSRVLLATSETTIMGFRPPNVDRPYDLVGAALFGDGAGAIIIGSNPNKEIEKPLFELHTTVQQFLPDTEKIIDGKLTEEGLSFTLARELPQIIEDHIEEFCKKLTKEVGFSQEEYNKLFWAVHPGGPAILNRLEKKFHLDEDKLSASRRALSDFGNASSNTIVYVLEYLLEDNEKMKSEGKNNPDEWGLILAFGPGVTFEGILTRAVIN
;
A
#
# COMPACT_ATOMS: atom_id res chain seq x y z
N MET A 1 -31.74 -17.23 -37.44
CA MET A 1 -31.64 -18.06 -36.22
C MET A 1 -30.23 -18.63 -36.18
N GLU A 2 -29.21 -17.76 -36.13
CA GLU A 2 -27.81 -18.15 -36.23
C GLU A 2 -26.99 -17.49 -35.11
N ALA A 3 -26.18 -18.31 -34.47
CA ALA A 3 -25.01 -17.98 -33.64
C ALA A 3 -25.20 -17.07 -32.40
N ILE A 4 -25.92 -17.56 -31.37
CA ILE A 4 -25.79 -17.09 -29.97
C ILE A 4 -25.34 -18.25 -29.05
N ASN A 5 -24.45 -19.13 -29.53
CA ASN A 5 -23.96 -20.26 -28.73
C ASN A 5 -22.45 -20.21 -28.40
N GLY A 6 -21.74 -19.17 -28.84
CA GLY A 6 -20.32 -18.97 -28.49
C GLY A 6 -20.05 -18.20 -27.19
N ALA A 7 -21.01 -17.37 -26.74
CA ALA A 7 -20.79 -16.38 -25.67
C ALA A 7 -21.17 -16.85 -24.24
N ARG A 8 -21.52 -18.14 -24.06
CA ARG A 8 -22.05 -18.68 -22.79
C ARG A 8 -21.14 -19.72 -22.13
N LYS A 9 -19.81 -19.61 -22.26
CA LYS A 9 -18.89 -20.38 -21.40
C LYS A 9 -18.57 -19.55 -20.15
N ALA A 10 -19.05 -20.00 -19.00
CA ALA A 10 -18.53 -19.55 -17.71
C ALA A 10 -17.05 -19.93 -17.66
N ASN A 11 -16.16 -18.95 -17.74
CA ASN A 11 -14.72 -19.18 -17.79
C ASN A 11 -14.13 -18.93 -16.40
N SER A 12 -13.85 -20.02 -15.68
CA SER A 12 -13.53 -20.06 -14.25
C SER A 12 -12.06 -19.80 -13.92
N SER A 13 -11.38 -18.91 -14.64
CA SER A 13 -9.97 -18.61 -14.34
C SER A 13 -9.88 -17.60 -13.20
N LYS A 14 -9.01 -17.86 -12.24
CA LYS A 14 -8.69 -16.92 -11.16
C LYS A 14 -8.09 -15.63 -11.70
N ALA A 15 -8.28 -14.53 -10.98
CA ALA A 15 -7.61 -13.26 -11.27
C ALA A 15 -6.10 -13.42 -11.06
N THR A 16 -5.31 -12.84 -11.95
CA THR A 16 -3.85 -12.81 -11.86
C THR A 16 -3.34 -11.38 -11.91
N ILE A 17 -2.32 -11.09 -11.11
CA ILE A 17 -1.48 -9.91 -11.26
C ILE A 17 -0.62 -10.12 -12.51
N LEU A 18 -0.67 -9.16 -13.44
CA LEU A 18 0.02 -9.20 -14.73
C LEU A 18 1.19 -8.21 -14.80
N ALA A 19 1.14 -7.14 -14.02
CA ALA A 19 2.20 -6.14 -13.95
C ALA A 19 2.10 -5.34 -12.64
N LEU A 20 3.25 -4.77 -12.23
CA LEU A 20 3.39 -3.88 -11.08
C LEU A 20 4.15 -2.62 -11.50
N GLY A 21 3.78 -1.47 -10.97
CA GLY A 21 4.48 -0.21 -11.17
C GLY A 21 4.47 0.65 -9.91
N LYS A 22 5.47 1.52 -9.79
CA LYS A 22 5.62 2.47 -8.68
C LYS A 22 6.09 3.82 -9.20
N ALA A 23 5.82 4.85 -8.42
CA ALA A 23 6.32 6.20 -8.62
C ALA A 23 6.48 6.90 -7.27
N PHE A 24 7.38 7.88 -7.21
CA PHE A 24 7.75 8.59 -6.00
C PHE A 24 7.95 10.07 -6.29
N PRO A 25 7.66 10.97 -5.33
CA PRO A 25 8.02 12.37 -5.48
C PRO A 25 9.55 12.53 -5.50
N PRO A 26 10.09 13.62 -6.07
CA PRO A 26 11.53 13.77 -6.29
C PRO A 26 12.34 14.01 -5.01
N GLN A 27 11.70 14.49 -3.93
CA GLN A 27 12.40 14.83 -2.70
C GLN A 27 12.63 13.57 -1.85
N VAL A 28 13.90 13.27 -1.61
CA VAL A 28 14.34 12.18 -0.72
C VAL A 28 14.73 12.75 0.63
N VAL A 29 14.33 12.06 1.70
CA VAL A 29 14.73 12.32 3.08
C VAL A 29 15.47 11.09 3.60
N MET A 30 16.76 11.26 3.87
CA MET A 30 17.56 10.27 4.59
C MET A 30 17.15 10.28 6.06
N GLN A 31 16.89 9.10 6.64
CA GLN A 31 16.42 9.00 8.01
C GLN A 31 17.40 9.61 9.02
N ASP A 32 18.70 9.51 8.76
CA ASP A 32 19.77 10.10 9.58
C ASP A 32 19.74 11.64 9.59
N LEU A 33 19.16 12.26 8.56
CA LEU A 33 19.01 13.72 8.44
C LEU A 33 17.61 14.21 8.82
N LEU A 34 16.68 13.28 9.11
CA LEU A 34 15.29 13.62 9.40
C LEU A 34 15.17 14.56 10.58
N VAL A 35 15.85 14.26 11.69
CA VAL A 35 15.66 14.99 12.95
C VAL A 35 15.98 16.47 12.76
N ASP A 36 17.14 16.76 12.20
CA ASP A 36 17.58 18.14 11.99
C ASP A 36 16.68 18.85 10.96
N GLY A 37 16.35 18.17 9.85
CA GLY A 37 15.46 18.72 8.83
C GLY A 37 14.05 19.00 9.35
N TYR A 38 13.46 18.08 10.11
CA TYR A 38 12.09 18.21 10.62
C TYR A 38 11.97 19.34 11.66
N PHE A 39 12.91 19.44 12.60
CA PHE A 39 12.90 20.50 13.62
C PHE A 39 13.19 21.88 13.00
N LYS A 40 14.11 21.95 12.03
CA LYS A 40 14.32 23.18 11.23
C LYS A 40 13.05 23.58 10.49
N ASN A 41 12.40 22.64 9.80
CA ASN A 41 11.23 22.91 8.97
C ASN A 41 9.98 23.28 9.77
N THR A 42 9.86 22.77 11.00
CA THR A 42 8.70 23.03 11.88
C THR A 42 8.93 24.16 12.88
N ASN A 43 10.11 24.79 12.88
CA ASN A 43 10.50 25.83 13.83
C ASN A 43 10.26 25.41 15.30
N CYS A 44 10.49 24.14 15.61
CA CYS A 44 10.35 23.58 16.95
C CYS A 44 11.73 23.47 17.60
N GLU A 45 11.86 23.90 18.85
CA GLU A 45 13.14 23.85 19.59
C GLU A 45 13.09 22.94 20.84
N ASP A 46 11.98 22.21 21.10
CA ASP A 46 11.86 21.36 22.30
C ASP A 46 12.87 20.18 22.27
N PRO A 47 13.89 20.16 23.16
CA PRO A 47 14.91 19.11 23.17
C PRO A 47 14.35 17.72 23.46
N ARG A 48 13.25 17.61 24.22
CA ARG A 48 12.63 16.32 24.59
C ARG A 48 11.96 15.68 23.38
N LEU A 49 11.27 16.49 22.57
CA LEU A 49 10.68 16.03 21.32
C LEU A 49 11.78 15.61 20.34
N ARG A 50 12.88 16.38 20.27
CA ARG A 50 14.03 16.08 19.41
C ARG A 50 14.69 14.75 19.79
N GLU A 51 14.97 14.55 21.07
CA GLU A 51 15.54 13.29 21.58
C GLU A 51 14.62 12.10 21.29
N LYS A 52 13.30 12.28 21.49
CA LYS A 52 12.31 11.25 21.21
C LYS A 52 12.27 10.88 19.73
N LEU A 53 12.32 11.85 18.82
CA LEU A 53 12.38 11.60 17.38
C LEU A 53 13.67 10.87 17.00
N THR A 54 14.82 11.29 17.53
CA THR A 54 16.11 10.59 17.32
C THR A 54 16.04 9.13 17.71
N ARG A 55 15.41 8.81 18.85
CA ARG A 55 15.22 7.41 19.27
C ARG A 55 14.30 6.65 18.32
N LEU A 56 13.20 7.27 17.87
CA LEU A 56 12.28 6.66 16.91
C LEU A 56 12.98 6.37 15.57
N CYS A 57 13.76 7.30 15.02
CA CYS A 57 14.52 7.10 13.79
C CYS A 57 15.37 5.82 13.86
N LYS A 58 16.08 5.62 14.98
CA LYS A 58 16.93 4.43 15.21
C LYS A 58 16.13 3.12 15.29
N THR A 59 14.89 3.15 15.77
CA THR A 59 14.09 1.92 15.98
C THR A 59 13.17 1.61 14.79
N THR A 60 12.91 2.56 13.90
CA THR A 60 12.00 2.38 12.76
C THR A 60 12.54 1.47 11.66
N THR A 61 13.86 1.25 11.59
CA THR A 61 14.58 0.54 10.52
C THR A 61 14.51 1.20 9.13
N VAL A 62 13.76 2.30 9.00
CA VAL A 62 13.67 3.13 7.80
C VAL A 62 15.02 3.80 7.55
N LYS A 63 15.51 3.75 6.32
CA LYS A 63 16.73 4.43 5.87
C LYS A 63 16.41 5.63 5.00
N THR A 64 15.43 5.49 4.12
CA THR A 64 15.05 6.53 3.16
C THR A 64 13.54 6.63 3.02
N ARG A 65 13.08 7.85 2.74
CA ARG A 65 11.68 8.13 2.39
C ARG A 65 11.63 9.15 1.28
N TYR A 66 10.61 9.03 0.46
CA TYR A 66 10.25 10.04 -0.52
C TYR A 66 9.10 10.86 0.06
N VAL A 67 9.12 12.18 -0.12
CA VAL A 67 8.09 13.08 0.42
C VAL A 67 7.74 14.15 -0.61
N VAL A 68 6.49 14.59 -0.62
CA VAL A 68 6.07 15.77 -1.39
C VAL A 68 6.48 17.04 -0.66
N MET A 69 6.53 17.01 0.67
CA MET A 69 6.86 18.18 1.50
C MET A 69 8.28 18.68 1.21
N SER A 70 8.41 19.99 0.97
CA SER A 70 9.68 20.64 0.64
C SER A 70 9.79 22.03 1.27
N GLU A 71 10.99 22.58 1.35
CA GLU A 71 11.20 23.97 1.81
C GLU A 71 10.45 24.98 0.93
N GLU A 72 10.28 24.71 -0.37
CA GLU A 72 9.52 25.56 -1.29
C GLU A 72 8.04 25.60 -0.92
N ILE A 73 7.45 24.44 -0.61
CA ILE A 73 6.06 24.35 -0.14
C ILE A 73 5.89 25.12 1.17
N LEU A 74 6.82 24.98 2.11
CA LEU A 74 6.75 25.68 3.40
C LEU A 74 6.95 27.20 3.25
N LYS A 75 7.76 27.67 2.30
CA LYS A 75 7.86 29.11 1.97
C LYS A 75 6.57 29.65 1.36
N LYS A 76 5.88 28.84 0.55
CA LYS A 76 4.61 29.21 -0.09
C LYS A 76 3.43 29.18 0.89
N TYR A 77 3.45 28.24 1.82
CA TYR A 77 2.39 28.03 2.82
C TYR A 77 3.00 27.96 4.23
N PRO A 78 3.52 29.09 4.76
CA PRO A 78 4.16 29.13 6.07
C PRO A 78 3.21 28.75 7.21
N GLU A 79 1.90 28.89 7.03
CA GLU A 79 0.88 28.44 8.00
C GLU A 79 0.93 26.93 8.30
N LEU A 80 1.53 26.11 7.43
CA LEU A 80 1.71 24.66 7.66
C LEU A 80 2.68 24.35 8.81
N THR A 81 3.48 25.32 9.25
CA THR A 81 4.42 25.20 10.37
C THR A 81 3.91 25.87 11.63
N VAL A 82 2.65 26.32 11.65
CA VAL A 82 2.00 26.95 12.80
C VAL A 82 0.95 25.99 13.35
N GLU A 83 0.93 25.81 14.67
CA GLU A 83 -0.05 24.96 15.34
C GLU A 83 -1.37 25.71 15.58
N GLY A 84 -2.51 25.00 15.54
CA GLY A 84 -3.82 25.55 15.90
C GLY A 84 -4.46 26.44 14.83
N VAL A 85 -3.93 26.44 13.60
CA VAL A 85 -4.46 27.23 12.48
C VAL A 85 -5.08 26.36 11.39
N PRO A 86 -6.23 26.76 10.80
CA PRO A 86 -6.83 26.05 9.68
C PRO A 86 -5.89 25.97 8.48
N THR A 87 -5.52 24.77 8.06
CA THR A 87 -4.57 24.49 6.97
C THR A 87 -5.09 23.49 5.95
N LEU A 88 -6.29 22.94 6.15
CA LEU A 88 -6.89 21.92 5.30
C LEU A 88 -6.94 22.34 3.82
N LYS A 89 -7.28 23.61 3.53
CA LYS A 89 -7.35 24.12 2.15
C LYS A 89 -6.00 24.00 1.44
N GLN A 90 -4.91 24.43 2.08
CA GLN A 90 -3.56 24.39 1.54
C GLN A 90 -3.12 22.94 1.33
N ARG A 91 -3.37 22.08 2.32
CA ARG A 91 -3.07 20.65 2.25
C ARG A 91 -3.77 20.01 1.06
N LEU A 92 -5.07 20.23 0.90
CA LEU A 92 -5.83 19.71 -0.22
C LEU A 92 -5.29 20.20 -1.55
N ASN A 93 -4.94 21.49 -1.69
CA ASN A 93 -4.33 22.00 -2.93
C ASN A 93 -3.03 21.28 -3.31
N ILE A 94 -2.23 20.87 -2.32
CA ILE A 94 -0.97 20.16 -2.53
C ILE A 94 -1.24 18.66 -2.78
N CYS A 95 -1.92 17.98 -1.85
CA CYS A 95 -2.13 16.53 -1.90
C CYS A 95 -2.86 16.13 -3.18
N ASN A 96 -3.96 16.81 -3.51
CA ASN A 96 -4.81 16.48 -4.66
C ASN A 96 -4.04 16.52 -5.99
N LYS A 97 -3.12 17.47 -6.13
CA LYS A 97 -2.25 17.54 -7.31
C LYS A 97 -1.23 16.40 -7.29
N ALA A 98 -0.51 16.26 -6.17
CA ALA A 98 0.58 15.30 -6.05
C ALA A 98 0.11 13.84 -6.20
N VAL A 99 -1.00 13.44 -5.56
CA VAL A 99 -1.55 12.08 -5.67
C VAL A 99 -2.01 11.75 -7.09
N THR A 100 -2.52 12.73 -7.84
CA THR A 100 -2.90 12.53 -9.24
C THR A 100 -1.66 12.33 -10.11
N GLU A 101 -0.65 13.18 -9.97
CA GLU A 101 0.60 13.06 -10.74
C GLU A 101 1.33 11.75 -10.45
N LEU A 102 1.46 11.38 -9.18
CA LEU A 102 2.09 10.12 -8.75
C LEU A 102 1.32 8.90 -9.25
N ALA A 103 -0.01 8.90 -9.15
CA ALA A 103 -0.83 7.79 -9.64
C ALA A 103 -0.73 7.60 -11.16
N ILE A 104 -0.67 8.71 -11.93
CA ILE A 104 -0.46 8.66 -13.38
C ILE A 104 0.89 8.02 -13.69
N GLU A 105 1.97 8.47 -13.05
CA GLU A 105 3.32 7.95 -13.29
C GLU A 105 3.43 6.47 -12.91
N ALA A 106 2.95 6.07 -11.74
CA ALA A 106 2.96 4.66 -11.32
C ALA A 106 2.16 3.78 -12.29
N SER A 107 1.00 4.25 -12.73
CA SER A 107 0.15 3.54 -13.70
C SER A 107 0.82 3.42 -15.06
N GLN A 108 1.46 4.48 -15.57
CA GLN A 108 2.23 4.44 -16.82
C GLN A 108 3.39 3.45 -16.72
N ASN A 109 4.12 3.44 -15.62
CA ASN A 109 5.19 2.47 -15.36
C ASN A 109 4.66 1.02 -15.34
N CYS A 110 3.49 0.80 -14.73
CA CYS A 110 2.83 -0.50 -14.68
C CYS A 110 2.36 -0.96 -16.07
N ILE A 111 1.68 -0.09 -16.82
CA ILE A 111 1.15 -0.37 -18.17
C ILE A 111 2.29 -0.65 -19.15
N LYS A 112 3.40 0.10 -19.05
CA LYS A 112 4.60 -0.16 -19.85
C LYS A 112 5.16 -1.56 -19.61
N LYS A 113 5.21 -2.02 -18.35
CA LYS A 113 5.64 -3.39 -18.00
C LYS A 113 4.63 -4.44 -18.44
N TRP A 114 3.33 -4.14 -18.41
CA TRP A 114 2.27 -5.02 -18.90
C TRP A 114 2.35 -5.25 -20.41
N GLY A 115 2.77 -4.25 -21.18
CA GLY A 115 3.08 -4.40 -22.60
C GLY A 115 1.87 -4.39 -23.55
N ARG A 116 0.68 -4.04 -23.05
CA ARG A 116 -0.55 -3.88 -23.85
C ARG A 116 -1.00 -2.42 -23.95
N PRO A 117 -1.81 -2.08 -24.97
CA PRO A 117 -2.38 -0.74 -25.12
C PRO A 117 -3.20 -0.32 -23.90
N MET A 118 -3.09 0.96 -23.54
CA MET A 118 -3.87 1.54 -22.44
C MET A 118 -5.39 1.46 -22.69
N SER A 119 -5.82 1.44 -23.95
CA SER A 119 -7.22 1.24 -24.37
C SER A 119 -7.79 -0.13 -23.98
N ASP A 120 -6.95 -1.10 -23.61
CA ASP A 120 -7.39 -2.43 -23.19
C ASP A 120 -7.81 -2.46 -21.71
N ILE A 121 -7.56 -1.39 -20.95
CA ILE A 121 -8.00 -1.24 -19.56
C ILE A 121 -9.50 -0.97 -19.54
N THR A 122 -10.26 -1.84 -18.88
CA THR A 122 -11.72 -1.75 -18.82
C THR A 122 -12.24 -1.24 -17.47
N HIS A 123 -11.45 -1.40 -16.42
CA HIS A 123 -11.79 -0.97 -15.07
C HIS A 123 -10.63 -0.27 -14.39
N LEU A 124 -10.94 0.69 -13.53
CA LEU A 124 -10.01 1.39 -12.66
C LEU A 124 -10.49 1.26 -11.21
N VAL A 125 -9.66 0.71 -10.33
CA VAL A 125 -9.82 0.79 -8.88
C VAL A 125 -8.80 1.79 -8.37
N TYR A 126 -9.25 2.90 -7.80
CA TYR A 126 -8.39 3.93 -7.24
C TYR A 126 -8.48 3.93 -5.73
N VAL A 127 -7.33 3.93 -5.04
CA VAL A 127 -7.23 3.92 -3.58
C VAL A 127 -6.40 5.11 -3.12
N SER A 128 -6.94 5.92 -2.23
CA SER A 128 -6.17 6.99 -1.57
C SER A 128 -6.81 7.40 -0.26
N SER A 129 -5.99 7.68 0.75
CA SER A 129 -6.40 8.37 1.98
C SER A 129 -5.95 9.83 2.00
N SER A 130 -5.38 10.30 0.88
CA SER A 130 -4.71 11.58 0.72
C SER A 130 -5.42 12.52 -0.26
N ASP A 131 -6.52 12.08 -0.87
CA ASP A 131 -7.30 12.82 -1.86
C ASP A 131 -8.74 13.01 -1.40
N VAL A 132 -9.25 14.24 -1.52
CA VAL A 132 -10.62 14.61 -1.11
C VAL A 132 -11.19 15.61 -2.10
N ARG A 133 -11.88 15.12 -3.14
CA ARG A 133 -12.50 15.93 -4.21
C ARG A 133 -13.76 15.29 -4.78
N LEU A 134 -14.60 16.12 -5.38
CA LEU A 134 -15.67 15.71 -6.29
C LEU A 134 -15.61 16.62 -7.54
N PRO A 135 -15.30 16.09 -8.74
CA PRO A 135 -15.04 14.68 -9.07
C PRO A 135 -13.83 14.06 -8.35
N GLY A 136 -13.86 12.74 -8.15
CA GLY A 136 -12.81 12.00 -7.45
C GLY A 136 -11.53 11.84 -8.28
N GLY A 137 -10.44 11.53 -7.59
CA GLY A 137 -9.13 11.17 -8.12
C GLY A 137 -9.15 10.01 -9.10
N ASP A 138 -10.12 9.11 -9.03
CA ASP A 138 -10.36 8.08 -10.05
C ASP A 138 -10.69 8.69 -11.42
N LEU A 139 -11.49 9.76 -11.47
CA LEU A 139 -11.76 10.47 -12.73
C LEU A 139 -10.53 11.21 -13.20
N HIS A 140 -9.85 11.91 -12.29
CA HIS A 140 -8.64 12.67 -12.62
C HIS A 140 -7.54 11.75 -13.16
N LEU A 141 -7.38 10.57 -12.57
CA LEU A 141 -6.45 9.55 -13.04
C LEU A 141 -6.87 8.98 -14.40
N ALA A 142 -8.13 8.59 -14.56
CA ALA A 142 -8.63 8.07 -15.83
C ALA A 142 -8.45 9.08 -16.98
N SER A 143 -8.80 10.35 -16.74
CA SER A 143 -8.61 11.44 -17.69
C SER A 143 -7.14 11.76 -17.93
N GLY A 144 -6.30 11.74 -16.90
CA GLY A 144 -4.87 12.04 -17.01
C GLY A 144 -4.08 10.95 -17.75
N LEU A 145 -4.52 9.70 -17.65
CA LEU A 145 -4.01 8.60 -18.46
C LEU A 145 -4.55 8.63 -19.89
N GLY A 146 -5.75 9.17 -20.10
CA GLY A 146 -6.45 9.06 -21.38
C GLY A 146 -7.09 7.68 -21.57
N LEU A 147 -7.61 7.09 -20.49
CA LEU A 147 -8.41 5.86 -20.56
C LEU A 147 -9.69 6.10 -21.39
N ASN A 148 -10.29 5.02 -21.88
CA ASN A 148 -11.57 5.11 -22.58
C ASN A 148 -12.63 5.76 -21.70
N THR A 149 -13.54 6.53 -22.32
CA THR A 149 -14.58 7.30 -21.61
C THR A 149 -15.61 6.43 -20.91
N ASP A 150 -15.69 5.14 -21.26
CA ASP A 150 -16.56 4.13 -20.64
C ASP A 150 -15.84 3.26 -19.60
N VAL A 151 -14.60 3.60 -19.22
CA VAL A 151 -13.88 2.90 -18.13
C VAL A 151 -14.71 2.92 -16.85
N ARG A 152 -14.90 1.74 -16.26
CA ARG A 152 -15.68 1.59 -15.04
C ARG A 152 -14.79 1.83 -13.83
N ARG A 153 -15.17 2.77 -12.97
CA ARG A 153 -14.33 3.27 -11.89
C ARG A 153 -14.90 2.90 -10.53
N VAL A 154 -14.02 2.51 -9.60
CA VAL A 154 -14.32 2.30 -8.19
C VAL A 154 -13.28 3.07 -7.37
N SER A 155 -13.75 3.95 -6.48
CA SER A 155 -12.88 4.73 -5.59
C SER A 155 -12.99 4.23 -4.16
N ILE A 156 -11.85 3.95 -3.54
CA ILE A 156 -11.73 3.54 -2.15
C ILE A 156 -10.98 4.64 -1.41
N TYR A 157 -11.73 5.54 -0.80
CA TYR A 157 -11.19 6.64 -0.02
C TYR A 157 -11.05 6.29 1.46
N PHE A 158 -10.04 6.85 2.12
CA PHE A 158 -9.86 6.78 3.59
C PHE A 158 -9.81 5.36 4.18
N SER A 159 -9.35 4.37 3.40
CA SER A 159 -9.11 3.01 3.91
C SER A 159 -7.78 2.85 4.65
N GLY A 160 -6.89 3.86 4.59
CA GLY A 160 -5.57 3.83 5.21
C GLY A 160 -4.71 2.67 4.71
N CYS A 161 -3.88 2.14 5.60
CA CYS A 161 -2.86 1.13 5.31
C CYS A 161 -3.41 -0.22 4.80
N SER A 162 -4.66 -0.57 5.10
CA SER A 162 -5.31 -1.77 4.54
C SER A 162 -5.82 -1.57 3.11
N GLY A 163 -5.82 -0.32 2.62
CA GLY A 163 -6.37 0.05 1.32
C GLY A 163 -5.79 -0.70 0.13
N GLY A 164 -4.49 -1.02 0.15
CA GLY A 164 -3.86 -1.80 -0.92
C GLY A 164 -4.44 -3.22 -1.02
N GLY A 165 -4.69 -3.87 0.13
CA GLY A 165 -5.35 -5.18 0.20
C GLY A 165 -6.82 -5.11 -0.21
N ALA A 166 -7.54 -4.08 0.27
CA ALA A 166 -8.93 -3.84 -0.12
C ALA A 166 -9.07 -3.63 -1.64
N GLY A 167 -8.17 -2.86 -2.25
CA GLY A 167 -8.11 -2.64 -3.69
C GLY A 167 -7.86 -3.92 -4.48
N LEU A 168 -6.94 -4.77 -4.02
CA LEU A 168 -6.68 -6.09 -4.62
C LEU A 168 -7.92 -7.00 -4.57
N ARG A 169 -8.62 -7.03 -3.42
CA ARG A 169 -9.85 -7.81 -3.27
C ARG A 169 -10.95 -7.36 -4.22
N VAL A 170 -11.18 -6.05 -4.32
CA VAL A 170 -12.15 -5.50 -5.28
C VAL A 170 -11.74 -5.79 -6.74
N ALA A 171 -10.46 -5.61 -7.07
CA ALA A 171 -9.96 -5.89 -8.42
C ALA A 171 -10.07 -7.37 -8.81
N LYS A 172 -9.86 -8.29 -7.86
CA LYS A 172 -10.07 -9.73 -8.05
C LYS A 172 -11.51 -10.02 -8.48
N ASP A 173 -12.49 -9.57 -7.70
CA ASP A 173 -13.90 -9.84 -7.98
C ASP A 173 -14.32 -9.27 -9.34
N ILE A 174 -13.86 -8.05 -9.66
CA ILE A 174 -14.10 -7.43 -10.97
C ILE A 174 -13.52 -8.29 -12.10
N ALA A 175 -12.25 -8.70 -11.98
CA ALA A 175 -11.54 -9.44 -13.02
C ALA A 175 -12.14 -10.84 -13.26
N GLU A 176 -12.55 -11.54 -12.19
CA GLU A 176 -13.16 -12.87 -12.28
C GLU A 176 -14.60 -12.81 -12.81
N ASN A 177 -15.38 -11.82 -12.38
CA ASN A 177 -16.79 -11.70 -12.78
C ASN A 177 -16.98 -11.06 -14.17
N ASN A 178 -15.93 -10.47 -14.75
CA ASN A 178 -15.94 -9.91 -16.10
C ASN A 178 -14.79 -10.53 -16.93
N PRO A 179 -14.94 -11.75 -17.47
CA PRO A 179 -13.89 -12.40 -18.26
C PRO A 179 -13.40 -11.53 -19.42
N GLY A 180 -12.07 -11.42 -19.57
CA GLY A 180 -11.43 -10.55 -20.56
C GLY A 180 -11.20 -9.11 -20.09
N SER A 181 -11.75 -8.71 -18.94
CA SER A 181 -11.46 -7.41 -18.34
C SER A 181 -9.99 -7.30 -17.89
N ARG A 182 -9.50 -6.07 -17.88
CA ARG A 182 -8.20 -5.69 -17.34
C ARG A 182 -8.43 -4.52 -16.40
N VAL A 183 -8.13 -4.76 -15.13
CA VAL A 183 -8.34 -3.84 -14.03
C VAL A 183 -7.02 -3.18 -13.72
N LEU A 184 -6.96 -1.86 -13.83
CA LEU A 184 -5.89 -1.07 -13.26
C LEU A 184 -6.26 -0.78 -11.81
N LEU A 185 -5.51 -1.31 -10.85
CA LEU A 185 -5.54 -0.87 -9.47
C LEU A 185 -4.43 0.16 -9.28
N ALA A 186 -4.77 1.37 -8.86
CA ALA A 186 -3.81 2.42 -8.53
C ALA A 186 -4.00 2.89 -7.08
N THR A 187 -2.92 2.93 -6.32
CA THR A 187 -2.84 3.50 -4.98
C THR A 187 -1.98 4.77 -5.05
N SER A 188 -2.34 5.82 -4.32
CA SER A 188 -1.45 6.99 -4.19
C SER A 188 -1.67 7.74 -2.89
N GLU A 189 -0.57 8.05 -2.19
CA GLU A 189 -0.59 8.56 -0.83
C GLU A 189 0.49 9.62 -0.62
N THR A 190 0.16 10.62 0.20
CA THR A 190 1.10 11.68 0.61
C THR A 190 0.94 12.00 2.09
N THR A 191 2.03 12.31 2.77
CA THR A 191 2.05 12.69 4.19
C THR A 191 1.65 14.14 4.44
N ILE A 192 1.47 14.94 3.39
CA ILE A 192 1.09 16.35 3.46
C ILE A 192 -0.18 16.57 4.30
N MET A 193 -1.14 15.64 4.27
CA MET A 193 -2.37 15.78 5.04
C MET A 193 -2.12 15.74 6.56
N GLY A 194 -1.08 15.03 7.00
CA GLY A 194 -0.72 14.85 8.41
C GLY A 194 0.46 15.70 8.89
N PHE A 195 1.29 16.25 7.99
CA PHE A 195 2.50 17.03 8.33
C PHE A 195 2.17 18.25 9.21
N ARG A 196 2.82 18.41 10.36
CA ARG A 196 2.68 19.61 11.19
C ARG A 196 3.73 19.67 12.29
N PRO A 197 3.90 20.80 13.00
CA PRO A 197 4.79 20.87 14.15
C PRO A 197 4.47 19.78 15.19
N PRO A 198 5.50 19.16 15.78
CA PRO A 198 5.29 18.13 16.79
C PRO A 198 4.83 18.76 18.12
N ASN A 199 3.89 18.10 18.81
CA ASN A 199 3.41 18.52 20.12
C ASN A 199 3.58 17.40 21.17
N VAL A 200 3.87 17.77 22.43
CA VAL A 200 4.01 16.84 23.56
C VAL A 200 2.73 16.05 23.87
N ASP A 201 1.57 16.68 23.69
CA ASP A 201 0.24 16.10 23.90
C ASP A 201 -0.21 15.23 22.71
N ARG A 202 0.49 15.33 21.58
CA ARG A 202 0.31 14.50 20.37
C ARG A 202 1.57 13.68 20.07
N PRO A 203 1.86 12.65 20.88
CA PRO A 203 3.08 11.85 20.73
C PRO A 203 3.20 11.12 19.38
N TYR A 204 2.12 10.99 18.62
CA TYR A 204 2.06 10.29 17.34
C TYR A 204 2.59 11.10 16.16
N ASP A 205 2.71 12.41 16.29
CA ASP A 205 3.31 13.26 15.27
C ASP A 205 4.71 12.79 14.93
N LEU A 206 5.50 12.49 15.98
CA LEU A 206 6.86 12.01 15.82
C LEU A 206 6.93 10.59 15.24
N VAL A 207 5.94 9.75 15.54
CA VAL A 207 5.86 8.41 14.93
C VAL A 207 5.58 8.55 13.44
N GLY A 208 4.60 9.38 13.07
CA GLY A 208 4.28 9.64 11.67
C GLY A 208 5.45 10.28 10.93
N ALA A 209 6.10 11.27 11.53
CA ALA A 209 7.27 11.94 10.97
C ALA A 209 8.46 10.99 10.76
N ALA A 210 8.65 9.98 11.61
CA ALA A 210 9.73 9.00 11.47
C ALA A 210 9.39 7.86 10.50
N LEU A 211 8.11 7.56 10.29
CA LEU A 211 7.71 6.32 9.64
C LEU A 211 7.11 6.52 8.25
N PHE A 212 6.21 7.50 8.09
CA PHE A 212 5.42 7.61 6.86
C PHE A 212 6.20 8.27 5.73
N GLY A 213 6.02 7.74 4.52
CA GLY A 213 6.54 8.27 3.27
C GLY A 213 5.42 8.44 2.23
N ASP A 214 5.77 9.03 1.10
CA ASP A 214 4.87 9.37 0.00
C ASP A 214 5.19 8.51 -1.22
N GLY A 215 4.19 8.28 -2.06
CA GLY A 215 4.38 7.56 -3.32
C GLY A 215 3.07 7.11 -3.97
N ALA A 216 3.23 6.31 -5.01
CA ALA A 216 2.14 5.60 -5.65
C ALA A 216 2.55 4.17 -6.03
N GLY A 217 1.55 3.30 -6.12
CA GLY A 217 1.66 1.94 -6.61
C GLY A 217 0.58 1.66 -7.64
N ALA A 218 0.85 0.78 -8.59
CA ALA A 218 -0.10 0.38 -9.61
C ALA A 218 0.04 -1.11 -9.95
N ILE A 219 -1.08 -1.76 -10.20
CA ILE A 219 -1.16 -3.20 -10.52
C ILE A 219 -2.12 -3.37 -11.69
N ILE A 220 -1.73 -4.14 -12.70
CA ILE A 220 -2.68 -4.67 -13.69
C ILE A 220 -3.14 -6.05 -13.23
N ILE A 221 -4.46 -6.23 -13.10
CA ILE A 221 -5.10 -7.50 -12.75
C ILE A 221 -6.01 -7.94 -13.90
N GLY A 222 -6.00 -9.23 -14.23
CA GLY A 222 -6.92 -9.80 -15.22
C GLY A 222 -7.15 -11.29 -15.02
N SER A 223 -8.25 -11.80 -15.53
CA SER A 223 -8.50 -13.23 -15.66
C SER A 223 -8.15 -13.69 -17.09
N ASN A 224 -7.87 -14.98 -17.26
CA ASN A 224 -7.47 -15.60 -18.54
C ASN A 224 -6.31 -14.83 -19.22
N PRO A 225 -5.10 -14.81 -18.64
CA PRO A 225 -3.96 -14.12 -19.26
C PRO A 225 -3.64 -14.72 -20.63
N ASN A 226 -3.45 -13.87 -21.64
CA ASN A 226 -2.91 -14.30 -22.92
C ASN A 226 -1.41 -14.49 -22.79
N LYS A 227 -0.97 -15.74 -22.62
CA LYS A 227 0.44 -16.09 -22.34
C LYS A 227 1.44 -15.68 -23.43
N GLU A 228 0.98 -15.33 -24.64
CA GLU A 228 1.85 -14.84 -25.71
C GLU A 228 2.31 -13.39 -25.48
N ILE A 229 1.50 -12.59 -24.79
CA ILE A 229 1.72 -11.14 -24.61
C ILE A 229 1.70 -10.70 -23.14
N GLU A 230 1.10 -11.50 -22.25
CA GLU A 230 0.97 -11.20 -20.83
C GLU A 230 1.74 -12.22 -19.99
N LYS A 231 2.38 -11.72 -18.93
CA LYS A 231 3.15 -12.52 -17.98
C LYS A 231 2.42 -12.58 -16.65
N PRO A 232 1.66 -13.65 -16.36
CA PRO A 232 1.05 -13.79 -15.04
C PRO A 232 2.16 -13.91 -13.98
N LEU A 233 2.02 -13.14 -12.90
CA LEU A 233 2.99 -13.06 -11.79
C LEU A 233 2.46 -13.80 -10.57
N PHE A 234 1.24 -13.46 -10.16
CA PHE A 234 0.58 -14.01 -8.99
C PHE A 234 -0.89 -14.28 -9.27
N GLU A 235 -1.39 -15.46 -8.95
CA GLU A 235 -2.81 -15.82 -8.98
C GLU A 235 -3.44 -15.52 -7.62
N LEU A 236 -4.53 -14.74 -7.62
CA LEU A 236 -5.26 -14.35 -6.41
C LEU A 236 -6.33 -15.41 -6.13
N HIS A 237 -6.12 -16.27 -5.13
CA HIS A 237 -6.98 -17.42 -4.90
C HIS A 237 -8.19 -17.11 -4.01
N THR A 238 -7.95 -16.77 -2.75
CA THR A 238 -8.95 -16.51 -1.70
C THR A 238 -8.70 -15.16 -1.08
N THR A 239 -9.74 -14.36 -0.86
CA THR A 239 -9.65 -13.08 -0.14
C THR A 239 -10.50 -13.10 1.11
N VAL A 240 -9.98 -12.57 2.22
CA VAL A 240 -10.71 -12.41 3.48
C VAL A 240 -10.48 -11.00 4.01
N GLN A 241 -11.55 -10.37 4.47
CA GLN A 241 -11.51 -9.14 5.26
C GLN A 241 -12.08 -9.46 6.65
N GLN A 242 -11.46 -8.94 7.70
CA GLN A 242 -11.97 -9.04 9.06
C GLN A 242 -11.69 -7.72 9.81
N PHE A 243 -12.73 -7.08 10.34
CA PHE A 243 -12.55 -6.05 11.35
C PHE A 243 -12.54 -6.69 12.73
N LEU A 244 -11.74 -6.14 13.64
CA LEU A 244 -11.69 -6.61 15.03
C LEU A 244 -12.66 -5.78 15.89
N PRO A 245 -13.61 -6.41 16.59
CA PRO A 245 -14.54 -5.69 17.47
C PRO A 245 -13.81 -4.85 18.53
N ASP A 246 -14.39 -3.72 18.91
CA ASP A 246 -13.92 -2.84 20.01
C ASP A 246 -12.49 -2.30 19.83
N THR A 247 -12.01 -2.17 18.60
CA THR A 247 -10.67 -1.66 18.29
C THR A 247 -10.65 -0.37 17.45
N GLU A 248 -11.79 0.34 17.36
CA GLU A 248 -11.98 1.50 16.48
C GLU A 248 -11.01 2.65 16.82
N LYS A 249 -10.58 2.74 18.08
CA LYS A 249 -9.66 3.77 18.58
C LYS A 249 -8.18 3.39 18.49
N ILE A 250 -7.86 2.16 18.08
CA ILE A 250 -6.47 1.68 18.00
C ILE A 250 -5.73 2.35 16.85
N ILE A 251 -6.40 2.53 15.73
CA ILE A 251 -5.93 3.30 14.58
C ILE A 251 -7.09 4.20 14.17
N ASP A 252 -7.07 5.45 14.63
CA ASP A 252 -8.14 6.42 14.40
C ASP A 252 -7.57 7.63 13.64
N GLY A 253 -8.28 8.05 12.60
CA GLY A 253 -7.90 9.12 11.69
C GLY A 253 -9.09 10.03 11.43
N LYS A 254 -8.94 11.33 11.71
CA LYS A 254 -10.01 12.32 11.56
C LYS A 254 -9.53 13.50 10.75
N LEU A 255 -10.29 13.86 9.72
CA LEU A 255 -10.07 15.11 9.00
C LEU A 255 -10.56 16.27 9.85
N THR A 256 -9.70 17.25 10.05
CA THR A 256 -9.96 18.47 10.83
C THR A 256 -9.59 19.69 10.01
N GLU A 257 -9.88 20.89 10.52
CA GLU A 257 -9.44 22.14 9.89
C GLU A 257 -7.91 22.24 9.76
N GLU A 258 -7.16 21.57 10.65
CA GLU A 258 -5.69 21.51 10.64
C GLU A 258 -5.13 20.37 9.77
N GLY A 259 -5.99 19.61 9.08
CA GLY A 259 -5.61 18.41 8.31
C GLY A 259 -5.98 17.09 9.00
N LEU A 260 -5.34 15.99 8.61
CA LEU A 260 -5.63 14.65 9.11
C LEU A 260 -4.95 14.42 10.47
N SER A 261 -5.75 14.44 11.54
CA SER A 261 -5.33 14.04 12.89
C SER A 261 -5.36 12.54 13.02
N PHE A 262 -4.27 11.95 13.50
CA PHE A 262 -4.11 10.49 13.58
C PHE A 262 -3.62 10.06 14.96
N THR A 263 -4.21 9.00 15.49
CA THR A 263 -3.82 8.36 16.75
C THR A 263 -3.57 6.87 16.54
N LEU A 264 -2.52 6.37 17.19
CA LEU A 264 -2.05 4.99 17.01
C LEU A 264 -1.75 4.32 18.36
N ALA A 265 -2.64 3.49 18.88
CA ALA A 265 -2.42 2.87 20.17
C ALA A 265 -1.16 1.99 20.18
N ARG A 266 -0.41 1.99 21.30
CA ARG A 266 0.89 1.30 21.41
C ARG A 266 0.75 -0.22 21.36
N GLU A 267 -0.42 -0.69 21.73
CA GLU A 267 -0.85 -2.08 21.75
C GLU A 267 -1.17 -2.65 20.37
N LEU A 268 -1.20 -1.84 19.29
CA LEU A 268 -1.51 -2.33 17.94
C LEU A 268 -0.72 -3.60 17.55
N PRO A 269 0.62 -3.68 17.72
CA PRO A 269 1.35 -4.88 17.34
C PRO A 269 0.93 -6.13 18.13
N GLN A 270 0.53 -5.96 19.40
CA GLN A 270 0.02 -7.06 20.23
C GLN A 270 -1.37 -7.49 19.77
N ILE A 271 -2.27 -6.54 19.50
CA ILE A 271 -3.61 -6.82 18.99
C ILE A 271 -3.52 -7.61 17.67
N ILE A 272 -2.59 -7.24 16.77
CA ILE A 272 -2.35 -8.00 15.55
C ILE A 272 -1.84 -9.42 15.88
N GLU A 273 -0.83 -9.56 16.73
CA GLU A 273 -0.27 -10.85 17.16
C GLU A 273 -1.34 -11.81 17.72
N ASP A 274 -2.28 -11.29 18.50
CA ASP A 274 -3.31 -12.07 19.18
C ASP A 274 -4.36 -12.65 18.21
N HIS A 275 -4.63 -11.96 17.09
CA HIS A 275 -5.70 -12.32 16.15
C HIS A 275 -5.23 -12.90 14.82
N ILE A 276 -3.94 -12.74 14.47
CA ILE A 276 -3.45 -13.06 13.13
C ILE A 276 -3.51 -14.55 12.79
N GLU A 277 -3.36 -15.43 13.78
CA GLU A 277 -3.39 -16.88 13.56
C GLU A 277 -4.76 -17.37 13.07
N GLU A 278 -5.84 -16.92 13.70
CA GLU A 278 -7.20 -17.26 13.29
C GLU A 278 -7.51 -16.69 11.89
N PHE A 279 -7.04 -15.47 11.62
CA PHE A 279 -7.19 -14.85 10.31
C PHE A 279 -6.49 -15.63 9.20
N CYS A 280 -5.23 -16.04 9.43
CA CYS A 280 -4.49 -16.88 8.46
C CYS A 280 -5.17 -18.24 8.25
N LYS A 281 -5.70 -18.88 9.30
CA LYS A 281 -6.49 -20.12 9.17
C LYS A 281 -7.73 -19.94 8.28
N LYS A 282 -8.41 -18.78 8.36
CA LYS A 282 -9.55 -18.47 7.46
C LYS A 282 -9.11 -18.36 6.00
N LEU A 283 -7.95 -17.73 5.75
CA LEU A 283 -7.39 -17.56 4.40
C LEU A 283 -6.97 -18.90 3.77
N THR A 284 -6.35 -19.78 4.56
CA THR A 284 -5.78 -21.04 4.07
C THR A 284 -6.74 -22.22 4.11
N LYS A 285 -7.95 -22.04 4.68
CA LYS A 285 -8.93 -23.11 4.92
C LYS A 285 -9.17 -24.03 3.72
N GLU A 286 -9.32 -23.46 2.52
CA GLU A 286 -9.64 -24.22 1.30
C GLU A 286 -8.46 -25.03 0.75
N VAL A 287 -7.22 -24.64 1.05
CA VAL A 287 -6.01 -25.34 0.58
C VAL A 287 -5.42 -26.24 1.66
N GLY A 288 -5.79 -26.02 2.93
CA GLY A 288 -5.47 -26.93 4.04
C GLY A 288 -4.09 -26.76 4.66
N PHE A 289 -3.44 -25.60 4.49
CA PHE A 289 -2.15 -25.34 5.15
C PHE A 289 -2.29 -25.30 6.67
N SER A 290 -1.46 -26.07 7.36
CA SER A 290 -1.29 -25.97 8.81
C SER A 290 -0.23 -24.92 9.17
N GLN A 291 -0.18 -24.52 10.44
CA GLN A 291 0.77 -23.49 10.90
C GLN A 291 2.23 -23.94 10.75
N GLU A 292 2.51 -25.24 10.90
CA GLU A 292 3.83 -25.84 10.71
C GLU A 292 4.33 -25.69 9.26
N GLU A 293 3.44 -25.38 8.33
CA GLU A 293 3.76 -25.20 6.91
C GLU A 293 3.90 -23.73 6.51
N TYR A 294 3.79 -22.78 7.45
CA TYR A 294 3.91 -21.36 7.15
C TYR A 294 5.29 -20.95 6.65
N ASN A 295 6.33 -21.72 6.95
CA ASN A 295 7.66 -21.57 6.35
C ASN A 295 7.77 -22.12 4.91
N LYS A 296 6.73 -22.74 4.37
CA LYS A 296 6.62 -23.10 2.94
C LYS A 296 5.84 -22.05 2.14
N LEU A 297 5.43 -20.96 2.80
CA LEU A 297 4.69 -19.86 2.19
C LEU A 297 5.60 -18.65 2.00
N PHE A 298 5.42 -17.92 0.89
CA PHE A 298 5.94 -16.56 0.79
C PHE A 298 5.03 -15.58 1.52
N TRP A 299 5.59 -14.47 2.00
CA TRP A 299 4.86 -13.48 2.79
C TRP A 299 5.04 -12.07 2.23
N ALA A 300 3.93 -11.47 1.79
CA ALA A 300 3.85 -10.06 1.42
C ALA A 300 3.05 -9.31 2.49
N VAL A 301 3.72 -8.78 3.51
CA VAL A 301 3.05 -8.13 4.64
C VAL A 301 3.23 -6.62 4.55
N HIS A 302 2.14 -5.86 4.60
CA HIS A 302 2.20 -4.41 4.74
C HIS A 302 3.03 -4.07 5.99
N PRO A 303 4.18 -3.39 5.84
CA PRO A 303 5.06 -3.11 6.95
C PRO A 303 4.60 -1.83 7.65
N GLY A 304 3.51 -1.93 8.42
CA GLY A 304 2.98 -0.80 9.19
C GLY A 304 3.99 -0.24 10.20
N GLY A 305 5.01 -1.02 10.56
CA GLY A 305 6.18 -0.67 11.35
C GLY A 305 6.97 -1.94 11.66
N PRO A 306 8.23 -1.83 12.11
CA PRO A 306 9.08 -3.02 12.33
C PRO A 306 8.51 -3.90 13.45
N ALA A 307 7.83 -3.32 14.43
CA ALA A 307 7.21 -4.06 15.53
C ALA A 307 6.14 -5.05 15.04
N ILE A 308 5.37 -4.71 14.00
CA ILE A 308 4.35 -5.61 13.44
C ILE A 308 5.02 -6.82 12.81
N LEU A 309 6.03 -6.60 11.96
CA LEU A 309 6.77 -7.68 11.30
C LEU A 309 7.44 -8.61 12.32
N ASN A 310 8.12 -8.05 13.33
CA ASN A 310 8.77 -8.84 14.39
C ASN A 310 7.79 -9.70 15.19
N ARG A 311 6.58 -9.19 15.41
CA ARG A 311 5.52 -9.92 16.14
C ARG A 311 4.98 -11.07 15.31
N LEU A 312 4.74 -10.85 14.01
CA LEU A 312 4.33 -11.91 13.09
C LEU A 312 5.38 -13.01 12.96
N GLU A 313 6.65 -12.62 12.72
CA GLU A 313 7.79 -13.54 12.63
C GLU A 313 7.89 -14.43 13.88
N LYS A 314 7.82 -13.81 15.07
CA LYS A 314 7.83 -14.53 16.34
C LYS A 314 6.62 -15.45 16.51
N LYS A 315 5.41 -14.96 16.24
CA LYS A 315 4.14 -15.67 16.45
C LYS A 315 4.04 -16.94 15.61
N PHE A 316 4.56 -16.90 14.39
CA PHE A 316 4.53 -18.02 13.45
C PHE A 316 5.84 -18.79 13.36
N HIS A 317 6.87 -18.41 14.12
CA HIS A 317 8.21 -18.99 14.04
C HIS A 317 8.73 -19.00 12.59
N LEU A 318 8.56 -17.87 11.91
CA LEU A 318 9.01 -17.73 10.52
C LEU A 318 10.54 -17.67 10.47
N ASP A 319 11.11 -18.25 9.42
CA ASP A 319 12.51 -18.08 9.08
C ASP A 319 12.80 -16.59 8.79
N GLU A 320 14.01 -16.12 9.12
CA GLU A 320 14.37 -14.68 9.10
C GLU A 320 14.18 -14.01 7.72
N ASP A 321 14.24 -14.80 6.65
CA ASP A 321 14.12 -14.34 5.27
C ASP A 321 12.68 -14.18 4.79
N LYS A 322 11.68 -14.79 5.46
CA LYS A 322 10.27 -14.77 5.02
C LYS A 322 9.66 -13.38 4.94
N LEU A 323 10.08 -12.47 5.83
CA LEU A 323 9.60 -11.09 5.82
C LEU A 323 10.60 -10.11 5.19
N SER A 324 11.66 -10.60 4.53
CA SER A 324 12.74 -9.77 3.97
C SER A 324 12.23 -8.71 2.98
N ALA A 325 11.35 -9.08 2.04
CA ALA A 325 10.73 -8.13 1.10
C ALA A 325 9.94 -7.01 1.83
N SER A 326 9.22 -7.37 2.88
CA SER A 326 8.45 -6.43 3.71
C SER A 326 9.38 -5.47 4.48
N ARG A 327 10.47 -6.00 5.04
CA ARG A 327 11.50 -5.22 5.73
C ARG A 327 12.26 -4.29 4.79
N ARG A 328 12.59 -4.74 3.57
CA ARG A 328 13.24 -3.91 2.53
C ARG A 328 12.34 -2.77 2.07
N ALA A 329 11.05 -3.03 1.81
CA ALA A 329 10.09 -1.99 1.48
C ALA A 329 10.02 -0.90 2.57
N LEU A 330 9.98 -1.30 3.84
CA LEU A 330 10.01 -0.37 4.96
C LEU A 330 11.33 0.42 5.05
N SER A 331 12.46 -0.27 4.90
CA SER A 331 13.79 0.35 4.89
C SER A 331 13.89 1.45 3.83
N ASP A 332 13.46 1.16 2.61
CA ASP A 332 13.81 1.99 1.46
C ASP A 332 12.77 3.07 1.16
N PHE A 333 11.52 2.87 1.60
CA PHE A 333 10.40 3.77 1.30
C PHE A 333 9.67 4.27 2.54
N GLY A 334 9.96 3.73 3.73
CA GLY A 334 9.11 3.91 4.90
C GLY A 334 7.75 3.24 4.74
N ASN A 335 6.78 3.67 5.56
CA ASN A 335 5.39 3.28 5.41
C ASN A 335 4.70 4.25 4.42
N ALA A 336 4.53 3.85 3.17
CA ALA A 336 3.81 4.62 2.16
C ALA A 336 2.30 4.27 2.13
N SER A 337 1.74 3.88 3.28
CA SER A 337 0.36 3.45 3.47
C SER A 337 -0.05 2.37 2.46
N SER A 338 -1.19 2.54 1.77
CA SER A 338 -1.76 1.59 0.80
C SER A 338 -0.80 1.18 -0.33
N ASN A 339 0.15 2.05 -0.71
CA ASN A 339 1.13 1.77 -1.76
C ASN A 339 2.12 0.67 -1.40
N THR A 340 2.40 0.52 -0.09
CA THR A 340 3.56 -0.25 0.36
C THR A 340 3.45 -1.72 -0.05
N ILE A 341 2.24 -2.27 -0.17
CA ILE A 341 2.05 -3.65 -0.60
C ILE A 341 2.54 -3.88 -2.04
N VAL A 342 2.44 -2.87 -2.92
CA VAL A 342 2.98 -2.93 -4.28
C VAL A 342 4.50 -3.06 -4.23
N TYR A 343 5.16 -2.31 -3.34
CA TYR A 343 6.62 -2.33 -3.20
C TYR A 343 7.11 -3.66 -2.62
N VAL A 344 6.38 -4.25 -1.68
CA VAL A 344 6.67 -5.58 -1.15
C VAL A 344 6.54 -6.65 -2.23
N LEU A 345 5.48 -6.60 -3.04
CA LEU A 345 5.29 -7.55 -4.14
C LEU A 345 6.38 -7.44 -5.21
N GLU A 346 6.84 -6.22 -5.53
CA GLU A 346 8.00 -6.05 -6.43
C GLU A 346 9.28 -6.65 -5.84
N TYR A 347 9.56 -6.45 -4.54
CA TYR A 347 10.73 -7.06 -3.92
C TYR A 347 10.68 -8.59 -3.88
N LEU A 348 9.49 -9.18 -3.71
CA LEU A 348 9.31 -10.64 -3.83
C LEU A 348 9.61 -11.15 -5.24
N LEU A 349 9.24 -10.39 -6.28
CA LEU A 349 9.59 -10.75 -7.66
C LEU A 349 11.10 -10.70 -7.89
N GLU A 350 11.76 -9.65 -7.40
CA GLU A 350 13.22 -9.52 -7.49
C GLU A 350 13.94 -10.68 -6.77
N ASP A 351 13.45 -11.08 -5.59
CA ASP A 351 14.02 -12.21 -4.85
C ASP A 351 13.85 -13.53 -5.61
N ASN A 352 12.66 -13.76 -6.18
CA ASN A 352 12.40 -14.94 -6.99
C ASN A 352 13.28 -15.00 -8.24
N GLU A 353 13.48 -13.87 -8.94
CA GLU A 353 14.38 -13.79 -10.10
C GLU A 353 15.82 -14.07 -9.70
N LYS A 354 16.27 -13.52 -8.56
CA LYS A 354 17.61 -13.77 -8.02
C LYS A 354 17.81 -15.25 -7.69
N MET A 355 16.86 -15.89 -6.99
CA MET A 355 16.93 -17.32 -6.65
C MET A 355 17.00 -18.19 -7.91
N LYS A 356 16.21 -17.88 -8.95
CA LYS A 356 16.28 -18.57 -10.24
C LYS A 356 17.66 -18.42 -10.89
N SER A 357 18.24 -17.22 -10.87
CA SER A 357 19.59 -16.98 -11.41
C SER A 357 20.70 -17.73 -10.67
N GLU A 358 20.50 -18.01 -9.38
CA GLU A 358 21.41 -18.81 -8.53
C GLU A 358 21.17 -20.32 -8.63
N GLY A 359 20.21 -20.78 -9.46
CA GLY A 359 19.88 -22.21 -9.62
C GLY A 359 19.13 -22.82 -8.43
N LYS A 360 18.54 -22.00 -7.56
CA LYS A 360 17.68 -22.47 -6.46
C LYS A 360 16.28 -22.78 -7.01
N ASN A 361 15.95 -24.05 -7.09
CA ASN A 361 14.79 -24.56 -7.83
C ASN A 361 13.47 -24.64 -7.06
N ASN A 362 13.29 -23.94 -5.93
CA ASN A 362 12.06 -24.07 -5.15
C ASN A 362 11.60 -22.74 -4.52
N PRO A 363 11.12 -21.76 -5.31
CA PRO A 363 10.38 -20.65 -4.73
C PRO A 363 9.08 -21.17 -4.12
N ASP A 364 8.67 -20.63 -2.97
CA ASP A 364 7.40 -20.96 -2.36
C ASP A 364 6.27 -20.72 -3.38
N GLU A 365 5.49 -21.75 -3.71
CA GLU A 365 4.41 -21.62 -4.70
C GLU A 365 3.24 -20.83 -4.13
N TRP A 366 2.93 -21.03 -2.85
CA TRP A 366 1.81 -20.38 -2.16
C TRP A 366 2.30 -19.30 -1.21
N GLY A 367 1.45 -18.32 -0.94
CA GLY A 367 1.81 -17.24 -0.04
C GLY A 367 0.63 -16.39 0.39
N LEU A 368 0.90 -15.50 1.35
CA LEU A 368 -0.09 -14.63 1.94
C LEU A 368 0.28 -13.16 1.69
N ILE A 369 -0.66 -12.41 1.14
CA ILE A 369 -0.62 -10.95 1.08
C ILE A 369 -1.47 -10.44 2.23
N LEU A 370 -0.89 -9.68 3.15
CA LEU A 370 -1.56 -9.21 4.37
C LEU A 370 -1.42 -7.70 4.52
N ALA A 371 -2.52 -7.03 4.87
CA ALA A 371 -2.51 -5.62 5.21
C ALA A 371 -3.38 -5.30 6.43
N PHE A 372 -2.95 -4.31 7.20
CA PHE A 372 -3.58 -3.90 8.45
C PHE A 372 -3.86 -2.39 8.42
N GLY A 373 -5.04 -1.96 8.83
CA GLY A 373 -5.45 -0.55 8.76
C GLY A 373 -6.45 -0.16 9.84
N PRO A 374 -7.00 1.07 9.76
CA PRO A 374 -8.02 1.59 10.68
C PRO A 374 -9.14 0.59 10.97
N GLY A 375 -9.55 0.47 12.23
CA GLY A 375 -10.65 -0.42 12.61
C GLY A 375 -10.47 -1.23 13.90
N VAL A 376 -9.37 -1.94 14.17
CA VAL A 376 -8.33 -2.45 13.27
C VAL A 376 -8.95 -3.41 12.25
N THR A 377 -8.63 -3.19 10.97
CA THR A 377 -9.11 -4.04 9.87
C THR A 377 -7.95 -4.83 9.27
N PHE A 378 -8.16 -6.14 9.11
CA PHE A 378 -7.26 -7.04 8.39
C PHE A 378 -7.81 -7.27 6.98
N GLU A 379 -6.91 -7.18 6.00
CA GLU A 379 -7.13 -7.60 4.62
C GLU A 379 -6.11 -8.70 4.30
N GLY A 380 -6.58 -9.75 3.64
CA GLY A 380 -5.75 -10.92 3.37
C GLY A 380 -6.08 -11.55 2.03
N ILE A 381 -5.05 -11.98 1.30
CA ILE A 381 -5.18 -12.72 0.05
C ILE A 381 -4.26 -13.94 0.07
N LEU A 382 -4.85 -15.14 -0.01
CA LEU A 382 -4.12 -16.35 -0.36
C LEU A 382 -3.76 -16.27 -1.84
N THR A 383 -2.48 -16.40 -2.14
CA THR A 383 -1.90 -16.12 -3.44
C THR A 383 -1.03 -17.28 -3.88
N ARG A 384 -0.99 -17.53 -5.19
CA ARG A 384 -0.09 -18.52 -5.79
C ARG A 384 0.86 -17.82 -6.75
N ALA A 385 2.16 -17.95 -6.55
CA ALA A 385 3.17 -17.46 -7.48
C ALA A 385 3.12 -18.28 -8.77
N VAL A 386 3.16 -17.61 -9.92
CA VAL A 386 3.19 -18.30 -11.22
C VAL A 386 4.64 -18.55 -11.60
N ILE A 387 5.09 -19.78 -11.37
CA ILE A 387 6.45 -20.22 -11.68
C ILE A 387 6.51 -20.50 -13.20
N ASN A 388 7.04 -19.54 -13.95
CA ASN A 388 7.45 -19.73 -15.35
C ASN A 388 8.81 -20.40 -15.45
#